data_AF-C9SVW0-F1
#
_entry.id   AF-C9SVW0-F1
#
_cell.length_a   1.000
_cell.length_b   1.000
_cell.length_c   1.000
_cell.angle_alpha   90.00
_cell.angle_beta   90.00
_cell.angle_gamma   90.00
#
_symmetry.space_group_name_H-M   'P 1'
#
loop_
_entity.id
_entity.type
_entity.pdbx_description
1 polymer ?
#
loop_
_entity_poly.entity_id
_entity_poly.type
_entity_poly.pdbx_seq_one_letter_code
_entity_poly.pdbx_strand_id
1 'polypeptide(L)'
;MRRRLNRLFCYNEMHFGNVVDQVAQLGVLSRPLRCRLPLGMTPSRAFSPCKRTLSSGNELPNKTKGRPPFQGKIQGKIPSSIPQCLAKRSSKLGISSTEYGKTTSRRIAYFLGEMHQPSPAENSTLPLAHTDMPTHRTDEENLIAARTELLGVVDEQQISVITSDLEYHSTSEWSTHPAKDTERPFMVVFPHSTEQVSGIMKICHTRRIPVTGYSGGTSLEGHFVPTRGGVSIDFGRMDQILSLHKDDLDVVVQPGVRWEALNEELARDNLFFPPDPGPGAMIGGMVAVLPQSTSVAISTFPSIRHAANCVAKVVGAGISIAAVEILDDLQMRVINQTGSTSRAWEEVPTLFFKFAGTPAAVKEQVALVQQLSSDSGSQTFEFASSQDEQQELWSARKEALWSTMALKRDGDHVWTGDVAVPMSRLPDIIEETKLSMVNAGLFGTIVGHVGDGNFHIIMLYNDAERERAEHVVHDMVKRAIELEGTVSGEHGVGLVKRDYLNHELGEATVDAMRQIKKAFDPLCLLNCDKVVRMQKPSAGEVAEW
;
A
#
# COMPACT_ATOMS: atom_id res chain seq x y z
N MET A 1 26.71 16.78 -10.13
CA MET A 1 26.75 15.88 -8.95
C MET A 1 26.23 16.51 -7.66
N ARG A 2 26.77 17.64 -7.16
CA ARG A 2 26.24 18.32 -5.94
C ARG A 2 24.76 18.77 -6.02
N ARG A 3 24.26 19.16 -7.20
CA ARG A 3 22.84 19.47 -7.44
C ARG A 3 21.92 18.24 -7.56
N ARG A 4 22.46 17.01 -7.60
CA ARG A 4 21.69 15.75 -7.51
C ARG A 4 21.67 15.18 -6.09
N LEU A 5 22.72 15.41 -5.29
CA LEU A 5 22.76 15.02 -3.88
C LEU A 5 21.87 15.88 -2.97
N ASN A 6 21.72 17.18 -3.24
CA ASN A 6 20.74 18.01 -2.53
C ASN A 6 19.27 17.68 -2.90
N ARG A 7 19.02 16.96 -4.00
CA ARG A 7 17.67 16.43 -4.34
C ARG A 7 17.22 15.34 -3.37
N LEU A 8 18.17 14.68 -2.70
CA LEU A 8 17.91 13.60 -1.76
C LEU A 8 17.53 14.11 -0.36
N PHE A 9 17.67 15.40 -0.01
CA PHE A 9 17.40 15.88 1.35
C PHE A 9 16.12 16.69 1.49
N CYS A 10 15.65 17.40 0.45
CA CYS A 10 14.38 18.15 0.53
C CYS A 10 13.14 17.33 0.12
N TYR A 11 13.30 16.23 -0.62
CA TYR A 11 12.20 15.33 -1.00
C TYR A 11 12.07 14.10 -0.06
N ASN A 12 13.10 13.80 0.74
CA ASN A 12 13.16 12.57 1.55
C ASN A 12 12.44 12.63 2.90
N GLU A 13 12.06 13.80 3.43
CA GLU A 13 11.38 13.86 4.73
C GLU A 13 9.87 13.59 4.65
N MET A 14 9.25 13.63 3.46
CA MET A 14 7.80 13.39 3.29
C MET A 14 7.42 12.05 2.64
N HIS A 15 8.31 11.37 1.91
CA HIS A 15 7.93 10.21 1.07
C HIS A 15 8.65 8.89 1.35
N PHE A 16 9.55 8.83 2.35
CA PHE A 16 10.26 7.58 2.65
C PHE A 16 9.43 6.51 3.37
N GLY A 17 8.15 6.79 3.69
CA GLY A 17 7.21 5.79 4.21
C GLY A 17 6.86 4.73 3.16
N ASN A 18 6.29 5.13 2.03
CA ASN A 18 5.54 4.18 1.19
C ASN A 18 6.39 3.19 0.37
N VAL A 19 7.60 3.53 -0.06
CA VAL A 19 8.42 2.65 -0.94
C VAL A 19 9.25 1.64 -0.13
N VAL A 20 9.74 2.04 1.06
CA VAL A 20 10.44 1.13 1.97
C VAL A 20 9.43 0.23 2.69
N ASP A 21 8.23 0.74 2.97
CA ASP A 21 7.17 -0.05 3.61
C ASP A 21 6.69 -1.20 2.72
N GLN A 22 6.64 -1.10 1.39
CA GLN A 22 6.21 -2.24 0.55
C GLN A 22 7.19 -3.42 0.55
N VAL A 23 8.49 -3.18 0.72
CA VAL A 23 9.50 -4.26 0.83
C VAL A 23 9.63 -4.76 2.27
N ALA A 24 9.36 -3.90 3.26
CA ALA A 24 9.28 -4.26 4.68
C ALA A 24 7.95 -4.93 5.07
N GLN A 25 6.88 -4.73 4.30
CA GLN A 25 5.50 -5.14 4.60
C GLN A 25 5.39 -6.64 4.91
N LEU A 26 6.18 -7.49 4.26
CA LEU A 26 6.14 -8.94 4.53
C LEU A 26 6.87 -9.36 5.82
N GLY A 27 7.83 -8.57 6.29
CA GLY A 27 8.50 -8.78 7.60
C GLY A 27 7.77 -8.11 8.77
N VAL A 28 6.91 -7.12 8.49
CA VAL A 28 6.12 -6.36 9.47
C VAL A 28 4.76 -7.00 9.73
N LEU A 29 4.17 -7.73 8.77
CA LEU A 29 2.90 -8.46 8.94
C LEU A 29 2.92 -9.53 10.05
N SER A 30 4.11 -9.89 10.57
CA SER A 30 4.24 -10.79 11.71
C SER A 30 4.36 -10.06 13.04
N ARG A 31 4.20 -8.74 13.15
CA ARG A 31 4.20 -8.04 14.44
C ARG A 31 2.93 -7.21 14.61
N PRO A 32 2.44 -7.03 15.85
CA PRO A 32 1.38 -6.06 16.13
C PRO A 32 1.72 -4.69 15.53
N LEU A 33 0.81 -4.11 14.75
CA LEU A 33 1.00 -2.80 14.10
C LEU A 33 0.75 -1.71 15.13
N ARG A 34 1.70 -0.80 15.32
CA ARG A 34 1.59 0.34 16.24
C ARG A 34 1.28 1.61 15.44
N CYS A 35 0.06 2.15 15.59
CA CYS A 35 -0.46 3.29 14.85
C CYS A 35 -0.71 4.47 15.80
N ARG A 36 -0.48 5.72 15.39
CA ARG A 36 -0.67 6.92 16.25
C ARG A 36 -2.10 7.50 16.11
N LEU A 37 -2.73 7.96 17.19
CA LEU A 37 -4.15 8.36 17.33
C LEU A 37 -4.35 9.74 18.01
N PRO A 38 -4.96 10.77 17.38
CA PRO A 38 -5.19 12.07 18.01
C PRO A 38 -6.44 12.16 18.93
N LEU A 39 -6.49 13.18 19.82
CA LEU A 39 -7.61 13.53 20.73
C LEU A 39 -8.68 14.43 20.07
N GLY A 40 -9.96 14.13 20.32
CA GLY A 40 -11.15 14.91 19.98
C GLY A 40 -11.73 15.68 21.18
N MET A 41 -12.42 16.79 20.93
CA MET A 41 -12.90 17.72 21.97
C MET A 41 -14.36 17.51 22.40
N THR A 42 -14.63 17.71 23.70
CA THR A 42 -15.94 18.03 24.28
C THR A 42 -16.00 19.50 24.75
N PRO A 43 -17.18 20.14 24.86
CA PRO A 43 -17.30 21.54 25.22
C PRO A 43 -17.06 21.76 26.72
N SER A 44 -16.01 22.52 27.07
CA SER A 44 -15.63 22.77 28.46
C SER A 44 -16.54 23.78 29.15
N ARG A 45 -17.16 23.37 30.27
CA ARG A 45 -17.67 24.27 31.31
C ARG A 45 -16.50 24.93 32.04
N ALA A 46 -16.64 26.22 32.28
CA ALA A 46 -15.66 27.09 32.91
C ALA A 46 -15.27 26.64 34.34
N PHE A 47 -13.97 26.65 34.64
CA PHE A 47 -13.45 26.71 35.99
C PHE A 47 -12.44 27.87 36.10
N SER A 48 -12.67 28.72 37.11
CA SER A 48 -11.92 29.94 37.42
C SER A 48 -10.54 29.64 38.05
N PRO A 49 -9.56 30.57 37.94
CA PRO A 49 -8.18 30.33 38.38
C PRO A 49 -7.96 30.71 39.85
N CYS A 50 -7.26 29.85 40.59
CA CYS A 50 -6.71 30.20 41.91
C CYS A 50 -5.20 30.44 41.81
N LYS A 51 -4.76 31.63 42.23
CA LYS A 51 -3.37 32.11 42.31
C LYS A 51 -2.69 31.64 43.60
N ARG A 52 -1.35 31.49 43.52
CA ARG A 52 -0.27 31.73 44.54
C ARG A 52 0.68 30.54 44.65
N THR A 53 2.00 30.65 44.80
CA THR A 53 3.04 31.70 44.69
C THR A 53 4.39 30.96 44.81
N LEU A 54 5.45 31.54 44.23
CA LEU A 54 6.85 31.14 44.37
C LEU A 54 7.37 31.22 45.81
N SER A 55 8.29 30.33 46.17
CA SER A 55 9.41 30.65 47.08
C SER A 55 10.62 29.74 46.80
N SER A 56 11.79 30.23 47.22
CA SER A 56 13.13 30.06 46.66
C SER A 56 14.08 29.21 47.51
N GLY A 57 15.10 28.61 46.86
CA GLY A 57 16.48 28.51 47.38
C GLY A 57 16.95 27.14 47.88
N ASN A 58 17.91 26.51 47.18
CA ASN A 58 19.30 26.38 47.63
C ASN A 58 20.19 25.54 46.67
N GLU A 59 21.49 25.76 46.80
CA GLU A 59 22.61 25.52 45.89
C GLU A 59 23.06 24.05 45.66
N LEU A 60 23.88 23.90 44.60
CA LEU A 60 24.52 22.71 44.01
C LEU A 60 25.52 21.97 44.95
N PRO A 61 25.98 20.74 44.59
CA PRO A 61 27.24 20.68 43.84
C PRO A 61 27.32 19.62 42.72
N ASN A 62 28.14 20.01 41.75
CA ASN A 62 28.59 19.36 40.53
C ASN A 62 29.38 18.06 40.79
N LYS A 63 29.07 16.94 40.10
CA LYS A 63 29.99 15.80 39.90
C LYS A 63 29.81 15.17 38.52
N THR A 64 30.70 15.55 37.61
CA THR A 64 31.05 14.84 36.38
C THR A 64 31.79 13.53 36.69
N LYS A 65 31.30 12.40 36.18
CA LYS A 65 32.12 11.20 35.91
C LYS A 65 31.66 10.56 34.60
N GLY A 66 32.52 10.63 33.59
CA GLY A 66 32.36 9.92 32.33
C GLY A 66 32.40 8.40 32.52
N ARG A 67 31.59 7.68 31.74
CA ARG A 67 31.71 6.24 31.51
C ARG A 67 32.21 6.00 30.09
N PRO A 68 33.13 5.03 29.88
CA PRO A 68 33.66 4.72 28.54
C PRO A 68 32.64 3.96 27.68
N PRO A 69 32.79 3.96 26.35
CA PRO A 69 31.90 3.24 25.45
C PRO A 69 32.07 1.72 25.60
N PHE A 70 30.93 1.03 25.62
CA PHE A 70 30.81 -0.41 25.83
C PHE A 70 31.19 -1.15 24.53
N GLN A 71 32.38 -1.74 24.47
CA GLN A 71 32.73 -2.77 23.47
C GLN A 71 32.24 -4.14 23.96
N GLY A 72 30.99 -4.49 23.64
CA GLY A 72 30.46 -5.83 23.83
C GLY A 72 30.85 -6.74 22.68
N LYS A 73 31.80 -7.67 22.91
CA LYS A 73 32.02 -8.83 22.03
C LYS A 73 30.77 -9.71 22.05
N ILE A 74 30.06 -9.82 20.94
CA ILE A 74 29.01 -10.82 20.76
C ILE A 74 29.68 -12.15 20.42
N GLN A 75 30.00 -12.95 21.45
CA GLN A 75 30.17 -14.40 21.30
C GLN A 75 28.87 -15.06 21.78
N GLY A 76 27.92 -15.19 20.87
CA GLY A 76 26.71 -15.99 21.08
C GLY A 76 26.98 -17.45 20.76
N LYS A 77 26.85 -18.33 21.77
CA LYS A 77 26.84 -19.78 21.61
C LYS A 77 25.58 -20.20 20.83
N ILE A 78 25.75 -21.01 19.78
CA ILE A 78 24.66 -21.64 19.04
C ILE A 78 23.98 -22.70 19.93
N PRO A 79 22.63 -22.75 20.04
CA PRO A 79 21.93 -23.79 20.80
C PRO A 79 22.05 -25.17 20.12
N SER A 80 22.34 -26.20 20.90
CA SER A 80 22.64 -27.57 20.48
C SER A 80 21.41 -28.45 20.19
N SER A 81 20.33 -27.92 19.59
CA SER A 81 19.06 -28.66 19.42
C SER A 81 18.70 -29.05 17.98
N ILE A 82 19.57 -28.81 17.00
CA ILE A 82 19.29 -29.15 15.58
C ILE A 82 19.46 -30.64 15.19
N PRO A 83 20.25 -31.52 15.85
CA PRO A 83 20.47 -32.87 15.31
C PRO A 83 19.33 -33.89 15.46
N GLN A 84 18.21 -33.61 16.13
CA GLN A 84 17.19 -34.63 16.39
C GLN A 84 16.14 -34.78 15.27
N CYS A 85 16.05 -33.85 14.32
CA CYS A 85 14.96 -33.85 13.34
C CYS A 85 15.25 -34.58 12.01
N LEU A 86 16.46 -35.13 11.80
CA LEU A 86 16.85 -35.74 10.51
C LEU A 86 17.13 -37.25 10.54
N ALA A 87 16.85 -37.94 11.66
CA ALA A 87 17.10 -39.38 11.79
C ALA A 87 16.01 -40.29 11.17
N LYS A 88 14.91 -39.77 10.60
CA LYS A 88 13.78 -40.60 10.13
C LYS A 88 13.64 -40.81 8.60
N ARG A 89 14.62 -40.41 7.78
CA ARG A 89 14.48 -40.50 6.30
C ARG A 89 15.51 -41.36 5.56
N SER A 90 16.10 -42.36 6.21
CA SER A 90 17.05 -43.27 5.56
C SER A 90 16.74 -44.74 5.89
N SER A 91 15.67 -45.28 5.33
CA SER A 91 15.46 -46.74 5.28
C SER A 91 14.62 -47.13 4.06
N LYS A 92 15.21 -47.02 2.86
CA LYS A 92 14.75 -47.71 1.64
C LYS A 92 15.82 -47.57 0.56
N LEU A 93 16.89 -48.35 0.68
CA LEU A 93 17.78 -48.79 -0.40
C LEU A 93 18.78 -49.76 0.24
N GLY A 94 18.54 -51.04 0.01
CA GLY A 94 19.39 -52.13 0.48
C GLY A 94 20.74 -52.09 -0.22
N ILE A 95 21.71 -51.43 0.40
CA ILE A 95 23.13 -51.55 0.06
C ILE A 95 23.90 -51.65 1.37
N SER A 96 24.39 -52.86 1.65
CA SER A 96 25.41 -53.14 2.66
C SER A 96 26.64 -52.30 2.36
N SER A 97 26.82 -51.21 3.09
CA SER A 97 28.03 -50.39 3.07
C SER A 97 28.23 -49.84 4.47
N THR A 98 29.41 -50.15 5.00
CA THR A 98 29.88 -49.90 6.36
C THR A 98 29.60 -48.47 6.83
N GLU A 99 29.09 -48.36 8.05
CA GLU A 99 28.56 -47.16 8.71
C GLU A 99 29.57 -45.99 8.77
N TYR A 100 30.87 -46.30 8.67
CA TYR A 100 31.98 -45.35 8.62
C TYR A 100 32.04 -44.50 7.33
N GLY A 101 31.59 -45.04 6.19
CA GLY A 101 31.64 -44.33 4.89
C GLY A 101 30.57 -43.23 4.75
N LYS A 102 29.40 -43.42 5.34
CA LYS A 102 28.23 -42.52 5.22
C LYS A 102 28.33 -41.28 6.11
N THR A 103 28.99 -41.39 7.27
CA THR A 103 29.26 -40.25 8.17
C THR A 103 30.37 -39.36 7.62
N THR A 104 31.38 -39.94 7.00
CA THR A 104 32.52 -39.21 6.42
C THR A 104 32.10 -38.42 5.18
N SER A 105 31.31 -39.01 4.28
CA SER A 105 30.77 -38.33 3.09
C SER A 105 29.82 -37.17 3.43
N ARG A 106 28.95 -37.32 4.45
CA ARG A 106 28.09 -36.23 4.92
C ARG A 106 28.87 -35.08 5.56
N ARG A 107 29.92 -35.38 6.32
CA ARG A 107 30.81 -34.36 6.88
C ARG A 107 31.58 -33.63 5.80
N ILE A 108 32.07 -34.35 4.79
CA ILE A 108 32.74 -33.75 3.64
C ILE A 108 31.77 -32.86 2.85
N ALA A 109 30.53 -33.29 2.59
CA ALA A 109 29.54 -32.46 1.91
C ALA A 109 29.13 -31.22 2.73
N TYR A 110 28.98 -31.36 4.04
CA TYR A 110 28.74 -30.23 4.95
C TYR A 110 29.92 -29.24 4.95
N PHE A 111 31.15 -29.76 5.05
CA PHE A 111 32.37 -28.97 5.08
C PHE A 111 32.64 -28.29 3.73
N LEU A 112 32.38 -28.96 2.61
CA LEU A 112 32.44 -28.38 1.26
C LEU A 112 31.34 -27.34 1.04
N GLY A 113 30.15 -27.54 1.61
CA GLY A 113 29.05 -26.56 1.59
C GLY A 113 29.33 -25.31 2.41
N GLU A 114 30.07 -25.42 3.53
CA GLU A 114 30.58 -24.26 4.28
C GLU A 114 31.77 -23.59 3.58
N MET A 115 32.62 -24.35 2.89
CA MET A 115 33.79 -23.83 2.15
C MET A 115 33.43 -23.09 0.87
N HIS A 116 32.22 -23.28 0.34
CA HIS A 116 31.78 -22.71 -0.93
C HIS A 116 30.48 -21.91 -0.77
N GLN A 117 30.47 -20.97 0.18
CA GLN A 117 29.56 -19.84 0.05
C GLN A 117 30.16 -18.89 -0.99
N PRO A 118 29.52 -18.68 -2.15
CA PRO A 118 30.00 -17.68 -3.10
C PRO A 118 30.11 -16.35 -2.38
N SER A 119 31.24 -15.68 -2.55
CA SER A 119 31.45 -14.35 -1.97
C SER A 119 30.26 -13.46 -2.35
N PRO A 120 29.69 -12.68 -1.41
CA PRO A 120 28.64 -11.73 -1.74
C PRO A 120 29.12 -10.88 -2.91
N ALA A 121 28.29 -10.75 -3.95
CA ALA A 121 28.66 -9.98 -5.12
C ALA A 121 29.04 -8.55 -4.66
N GLU A 122 30.18 -8.04 -5.13
CA GLU A 122 30.70 -6.72 -4.71
C GLU A 122 29.85 -5.56 -5.25
N ASN A 123 28.90 -5.83 -6.14
CA ASN A 123 27.98 -4.84 -6.66
C ASN A 123 26.83 -4.58 -5.67
N SER A 124 26.59 -3.30 -5.37
CA SER A 124 25.45 -2.88 -4.54
C SER A 124 24.09 -2.99 -5.26
N THR A 125 24.07 -3.56 -6.47
CA THR A 125 22.89 -3.71 -7.35
C THR A 125 22.89 -5.12 -7.98
N LEU A 126 21.71 -5.67 -8.33
CA LEU A 126 21.56 -6.96 -9.02
C LEU A 126 20.84 -6.76 -10.35
N PRO A 127 21.58 -6.71 -11.47
CA PRO A 127 20.97 -6.70 -12.79
C PRO A 127 20.02 -7.87 -12.98
N LEU A 128 18.85 -7.62 -13.60
CA LEU A 128 17.89 -8.70 -13.95
C LEU A 128 18.57 -9.80 -14.78
N ALA A 129 19.58 -9.45 -15.56
CA ALA A 129 20.33 -10.43 -16.33
C ALA A 129 21.13 -11.44 -15.51
N HIS A 130 21.42 -11.11 -14.25
CA HIS A 130 22.21 -11.90 -13.31
C HIS A 130 21.35 -12.47 -12.16
N THR A 131 20.02 -12.39 -12.23
CA THR A 131 19.14 -13.05 -11.26
C THR A 131 19.08 -14.56 -11.55
N ASP A 132 19.12 -15.35 -10.49
CA ASP A 132 18.84 -16.79 -10.59
C ASP A 132 17.33 -16.95 -10.74
N MET A 133 16.88 -17.77 -11.70
CA MET A 133 15.46 -18.01 -11.90
C MET A 133 14.87 -18.68 -10.64
N PRO A 134 13.82 -18.09 -10.02
CA PRO A 134 13.13 -18.71 -8.90
C PRO A 134 12.61 -20.11 -9.27
N THR A 135 12.97 -21.12 -8.50
CA THR A 135 12.44 -22.48 -8.64
C THR A 135 11.37 -22.71 -7.58
N HIS A 136 10.09 -22.62 -7.97
CA HIS A 136 8.96 -22.92 -7.11
C HIS A 136 8.56 -24.39 -7.24
N ARG A 137 8.11 -25.00 -6.13
CA ARG A 137 7.61 -26.37 -6.11
C ARG A 137 6.12 -26.39 -5.83
N THR A 138 5.35 -26.16 -6.88
CA THR A 138 3.88 -26.14 -6.86
C THR A 138 3.29 -27.44 -7.39
N ASP A 139 4.08 -28.52 -7.41
CA ASP A 139 3.59 -29.86 -7.71
C ASP A 139 2.59 -30.33 -6.64
N GLU A 140 1.54 -31.03 -7.07
CA GLU A 140 0.42 -31.42 -6.21
C GLU A 140 0.88 -32.27 -5.01
N GLU A 141 1.87 -33.15 -5.20
CA GLU A 141 2.45 -33.95 -4.11
C GLU A 141 3.07 -33.06 -3.03
N ASN A 142 3.88 -32.05 -3.42
CA ASN A 142 4.49 -31.13 -2.48
C ASN A 142 3.44 -30.27 -1.75
N LEU A 143 2.39 -29.84 -2.44
CA LEU A 143 1.31 -29.02 -1.87
C LEU A 143 0.44 -29.82 -0.90
N ILE A 144 0.09 -31.07 -1.22
CA ILE A 144 -0.62 -31.97 -0.31
C ILE A 144 0.24 -32.25 0.94
N ALA A 145 1.53 -32.53 0.75
CA ALA A 145 2.44 -32.74 1.86
C ALA A 145 2.63 -31.49 2.72
N ALA A 146 2.62 -30.30 2.11
CA ALA A 146 2.63 -29.02 2.84
C ALA A 146 1.34 -28.85 3.67
N ARG A 147 0.18 -29.17 3.10
CA ARG A 147 -1.10 -29.15 3.83
C ARG A 147 -1.04 -30.03 5.09
N THR A 148 -0.48 -31.24 4.99
CA THR A 148 -0.30 -32.12 6.15
C THR A 148 0.61 -31.51 7.22
N GLU A 149 1.68 -30.82 6.83
CA GLU A 149 2.56 -30.13 7.80
C GLU A 149 1.91 -28.89 8.40
N LEU A 150 1.09 -28.17 7.63
CA LEU A 150 0.36 -26.99 8.09
C LEU A 150 -0.66 -27.35 9.17
N LEU A 151 -1.28 -28.54 9.12
CA LEU A 151 -2.14 -29.05 10.19
C LEU A 151 -1.40 -29.24 11.54
N GLY A 152 -0.07 -29.18 11.55
CA GLY A 152 0.73 -29.13 12.78
C GLY A 152 0.94 -27.72 13.34
N VAL A 153 0.51 -26.68 12.62
CA VAL A 153 0.66 -25.25 12.99
C VAL A 153 -0.69 -24.56 13.15
N VAL A 154 -1.66 -24.91 12.31
CA VAL A 154 -3.02 -24.37 12.30
C VAL A 154 -4.05 -25.50 12.33
N ASP A 155 -5.25 -25.20 12.80
CA ASP A 155 -6.35 -26.17 12.83
C ASP A 155 -6.91 -26.45 11.44
N GLU A 156 -7.61 -27.57 11.27
CA GLU A 156 -8.20 -27.95 9.98
C GLU A 156 -9.18 -26.90 9.44
N GLN A 157 -9.94 -26.23 10.32
CA GLN A 157 -10.89 -25.17 9.95
C GLN A 157 -10.20 -23.84 9.56
N GLN A 158 -8.88 -23.74 9.73
CA GLN A 158 -8.07 -22.61 9.28
C GLN A 158 -7.47 -22.84 7.90
N ILE A 159 -7.71 -23.99 7.26
CA ILE A 159 -7.26 -24.28 5.90
C ILE A 159 -8.47 -24.50 4.99
N SER A 160 -8.65 -23.66 3.98
CA SER A 160 -9.66 -23.85 2.95
C SER A 160 -9.06 -24.32 1.63
N VAL A 161 -9.73 -25.30 1.03
CA VAL A 161 -9.52 -25.78 -0.34
C VAL A 161 -10.81 -25.69 -1.16
N ILE A 162 -11.81 -24.99 -0.63
CA ILE A 162 -13.12 -24.84 -1.26
C ILE A 162 -12.99 -23.88 -2.44
N THR A 163 -13.51 -24.25 -3.61
CA THR A 163 -13.36 -23.48 -4.85
C THR A 163 -13.76 -22.01 -4.71
N SER A 164 -14.87 -21.71 -4.01
CA SER A 164 -15.33 -20.34 -3.78
C SER A 164 -14.32 -19.48 -3.02
N ASP A 165 -13.66 -20.06 -2.01
CA ASP A 165 -12.64 -19.34 -1.23
C ASP A 165 -11.39 -19.13 -2.08
N LEU A 166 -10.98 -20.13 -2.87
CA LEU A 166 -9.86 -19.98 -3.79
C LEU A 166 -10.12 -18.85 -4.79
N GLU A 167 -11.32 -18.78 -5.37
CA GLU A 167 -11.73 -17.74 -6.32
C GLU A 167 -11.72 -16.34 -5.71
N TYR A 168 -12.34 -16.18 -4.53
CA TYR A 168 -12.38 -14.91 -3.81
C TYR A 168 -10.98 -14.37 -3.46
N HIS A 169 -10.01 -15.26 -3.25
CA HIS A 169 -8.61 -14.90 -2.95
C HIS A 169 -7.70 -14.87 -4.19
N SER A 170 -8.25 -15.09 -5.39
CA SER A 170 -7.48 -15.09 -6.63
C SER A 170 -7.60 -13.78 -7.38
N THR A 171 -8.79 -13.20 -7.40
CA THR A 171 -9.10 -12.03 -8.20
C THR A 171 -10.04 -11.10 -7.44
N SER A 172 -10.12 -9.87 -7.91
CA SER A 172 -11.17 -8.95 -7.52
C SER A 172 -11.90 -8.47 -8.76
N GLU A 173 -13.21 -8.24 -8.66
CA GLU A 173 -13.96 -7.51 -9.68
C GLU A 173 -13.45 -6.07 -9.84
N TRP A 174 -12.74 -5.56 -8.82
CA TRP A 174 -12.12 -4.24 -8.80
C TRP A 174 -10.73 -4.20 -9.45
N SER A 175 -10.14 -5.35 -9.81
CA SER A 175 -8.78 -5.45 -10.33
C SER A 175 -8.75 -5.30 -11.85
N THR A 176 -7.85 -4.46 -12.36
CA THR A 176 -7.59 -4.30 -13.80
C THR A 176 -6.87 -5.51 -14.42
N HIS A 177 -6.36 -6.40 -13.56
CA HIS A 177 -5.80 -7.69 -13.92
C HIS A 177 -6.62 -8.81 -13.28
N PRO A 178 -7.60 -9.37 -13.99
CA PRO A 178 -8.28 -10.57 -13.53
C PRO A 178 -7.31 -11.75 -13.53
N ALA A 179 -7.41 -12.60 -12.51
CA ALA A 179 -6.60 -13.81 -12.44
C ALA A 179 -6.90 -14.74 -13.62
N LYS A 180 -5.86 -15.30 -14.24
CA LYS A 180 -6.03 -16.38 -15.22
C LYS A 180 -6.47 -17.67 -14.50
N ASP A 181 -6.98 -18.65 -15.26
CA ASP A 181 -7.38 -19.96 -14.72
C ASP A 181 -6.27 -20.67 -13.93
N THR A 182 -5.01 -20.38 -14.24
CA THR A 182 -3.82 -20.93 -13.59
C THR A 182 -3.30 -20.11 -12.41
N GLU A 183 -3.81 -18.90 -12.19
CA GLU A 183 -3.35 -17.95 -11.18
C GLU A 183 -4.23 -18.01 -9.92
N ARG A 184 -4.46 -19.24 -9.44
CA ARG A 184 -5.27 -19.56 -8.25
C ARG A 184 -4.42 -20.24 -7.18
N PRO A 185 -4.62 -19.95 -5.88
CA PRO A 185 -3.93 -20.65 -4.83
C PRO A 185 -4.46 -22.09 -4.73
N PHE A 186 -3.61 -23.02 -4.30
CA PHE A 186 -4.01 -24.40 -4.00
C PHE A 186 -4.83 -24.49 -2.71
N MET A 187 -4.52 -23.60 -1.75
CA MET A 187 -5.24 -23.48 -0.49
C MET A 187 -5.12 -22.07 0.07
N VAL A 188 -6.11 -21.68 0.87
CA VAL A 188 -6.11 -20.46 1.68
C VAL A 188 -5.92 -20.85 3.14
N VAL A 189 -5.04 -20.14 3.84
CA VAL A 189 -4.77 -20.37 5.28
C VAL A 189 -5.15 -19.11 6.06
N PHE A 190 -5.92 -19.28 7.12
CA PHE A 190 -6.47 -18.20 7.96
C PHE A 190 -5.86 -18.23 9.37
N PRO A 191 -4.63 -17.71 9.57
CA PRO A 191 -3.99 -17.65 10.89
C PRO A 191 -4.75 -16.73 11.86
N HIS A 192 -4.60 -17.00 13.17
CA HIS A 192 -5.10 -16.16 14.26
C HIS A 192 -3.97 -15.38 14.98
N SER A 193 -2.71 -15.76 14.75
CA SER A 193 -1.58 -15.14 15.44
C SER A 193 -0.32 -15.05 14.58
N THR A 194 0.58 -14.15 15.00
CA THR A 194 1.93 -14.01 14.48
C THR A 194 2.70 -15.33 14.45
N GLU A 195 2.56 -16.15 15.49
CA GLU A 195 3.28 -17.41 15.63
C GLU A 195 2.83 -18.41 14.58
N GLN A 196 1.52 -18.47 14.29
CA GLN A 196 0.97 -19.29 13.21
C GLN A 196 1.49 -18.82 11.86
N VAL A 197 1.47 -17.51 11.57
CA VAL A 197 2.06 -16.94 10.34
C VAL A 197 3.52 -17.35 10.19
N SER A 198 4.32 -17.21 11.25
CA SER A 198 5.73 -17.62 11.25
C SER A 198 5.90 -19.12 10.96
N GLY A 199 5.06 -19.98 11.55
CA GLY A 199 5.08 -21.42 11.31
C GLY A 199 4.74 -21.78 9.87
N ILE A 200 3.66 -21.19 9.32
CA ILE A 200 3.24 -21.36 7.92
C ILE A 200 4.38 -20.96 6.99
N MET A 201 5.00 -19.81 7.22
CA MET A 201 6.09 -19.32 6.37
C MET A 201 7.34 -20.19 6.40
N LYS A 202 7.69 -20.80 7.55
CA LYS A 202 8.82 -21.74 7.64
C LYS A 202 8.57 -23.01 6.81
N ILE A 203 7.35 -23.53 6.83
CA ILE A 203 6.96 -24.70 6.03
C ILE A 203 7.04 -24.35 4.54
N CYS A 204 6.40 -23.25 4.13
CA CYS A 204 6.40 -22.80 2.74
C CYS A 204 7.84 -22.52 2.24
N HIS A 205 8.69 -21.90 3.06
CA HIS A 205 10.10 -21.67 2.75
C HIS A 205 10.86 -22.96 2.51
N THR A 206 10.78 -23.91 3.44
CA THR A 206 11.45 -25.22 3.34
C THR A 206 11.01 -25.99 2.09
N ARG A 207 9.74 -25.85 1.72
CA ARG A 207 9.13 -26.54 0.59
C ARG A 207 9.18 -25.77 -0.73
N ARG A 208 9.70 -24.54 -0.74
CA ARG A 208 9.75 -23.64 -1.91
C ARG A 208 8.37 -23.36 -2.51
N ILE A 209 7.37 -23.17 -1.66
CA ILE A 209 6.00 -22.87 -2.07
C ILE A 209 5.81 -21.35 -2.07
N PRO A 210 5.33 -20.75 -3.17
CA PRO A 210 5.05 -19.33 -3.22
C PRO A 210 3.85 -18.99 -2.32
N VAL A 211 3.91 -17.81 -1.69
CA VAL A 211 2.90 -17.33 -0.77
C VAL A 211 2.41 -15.95 -1.19
N THR A 212 1.09 -15.78 -1.17
CA THR A 212 0.42 -14.50 -1.42
C THR A 212 -0.31 -14.05 -0.16
N GLY A 213 -0.03 -12.83 0.31
CA GLY A 213 -0.74 -12.25 1.44
C GLY A 213 -2.09 -11.66 0.99
N TYR A 214 -3.11 -11.86 1.81
CA TYR A 214 -4.46 -11.36 1.59
C TYR A 214 -5.00 -10.69 2.87
N SER A 215 -5.77 -9.62 2.69
CA SER A 215 -6.36 -8.85 3.80
C SER A 215 -7.74 -8.35 3.37
N GLY A 216 -7.96 -7.05 3.18
CA GLY A 216 -9.27 -6.53 2.74
C GLY A 216 -9.67 -6.89 1.29
N GLY A 217 -8.75 -7.39 0.45
CA GLY A 217 -9.05 -7.72 -0.95
C GLY A 217 -9.41 -6.52 -1.84
N THR A 218 -9.19 -5.30 -1.35
CA THR A 218 -9.59 -4.04 -2.00
C THR A 218 -8.55 -3.47 -2.98
N SER A 219 -7.43 -4.18 -3.21
CA SER A 219 -6.38 -3.74 -4.12
C SER A 219 -6.86 -3.73 -5.58
N LEU A 220 -6.56 -2.64 -6.30
CA LEU A 220 -6.91 -2.45 -7.71
C LEU A 220 -5.86 -2.96 -8.72
N GLU A 221 -4.61 -3.14 -8.30
CA GLU A 221 -3.46 -3.43 -9.20
C GLU A 221 -2.98 -4.91 -9.11
N GLY A 222 -3.88 -5.81 -8.71
CA GLY A 222 -3.59 -7.24 -8.63
C GLY A 222 -2.58 -7.66 -7.54
N HIS A 223 -2.37 -6.86 -6.48
CA HIS A 223 -1.38 -7.14 -5.42
C HIS A 223 -1.56 -8.51 -4.77
N PHE A 224 -2.79 -8.99 -4.62
CA PHE A 224 -3.10 -10.27 -3.98
C PHE A 224 -3.35 -11.42 -4.98
N VAL A 225 -3.18 -11.21 -6.29
CA VAL A 225 -3.37 -12.28 -7.29
C VAL A 225 -2.27 -13.36 -7.15
N PRO A 226 -2.58 -14.65 -6.94
CA PRO A 226 -1.59 -15.72 -6.80
C PRO A 226 -1.01 -16.18 -8.15
N THR A 227 -0.22 -15.33 -8.81
CA THR A 227 0.34 -15.57 -10.15
C THR A 227 1.23 -16.82 -10.30
N ARG A 228 1.64 -17.41 -9.19
CA ARG A 228 2.44 -18.65 -9.11
C ARG A 228 1.71 -19.77 -8.38
N GLY A 229 0.40 -19.64 -8.18
CA GLY A 229 -0.39 -20.52 -7.32
C GLY A 229 0.14 -20.57 -5.88
N GLY A 230 0.28 -21.77 -5.33
CA GLY A 230 0.83 -21.96 -3.99
C GLY A 230 -0.21 -21.71 -2.89
N VAL A 231 0.14 -20.90 -1.89
CA VAL A 231 -0.70 -20.67 -0.70
C VAL A 231 -1.09 -19.20 -0.60
N SER A 232 -2.37 -18.93 -0.37
CA SER A 232 -2.82 -17.60 0.06
C SER A 232 -2.93 -17.57 1.58
N ILE A 233 -2.40 -16.54 2.24
CA ILE A 233 -2.55 -16.33 3.69
C ILE A 233 -3.49 -15.15 3.89
N ASP A 234 -4.68 -15.42 4.42
CA ASP A 234 -5.67 -14.39 4.75
C ASP A 234 -5.55 -13.97 6.21
N PHE A 235 -5.17 -12.71 6.41
CA PHE A 235 -5.03 -12.09 7.72
C PHE A 235 -6.37 -11.64 8.35
N GLY A 236 -7.51 -11.86 7.69
CA GLY A 236 -8.83 -11.41 8.12
C GLY A 236 -9.31 -11.95 9.48
N ARG A 237 -8.72 -13.06 9.97
CA ARG A 237 -8.98 -13.58 11.34
C ARG A 237 -7.98 -13.07 12.39
N MET A 238 -7.06 -12.19 12.01
CA MET A 238 -6.20 -11.44 12.91
C MET A 238 -6.77 -10.01 13.03
N ASP A 239 -7.93 -9.88 13.67
CA ASP A 239 -8.77 -8.67 13.68
C ASP A 239 -8.87 -8.00 15.07
N GLN A 240 -7.90 -8.28 15.95
CA GLN A 240 -7.95 -7.78 17.33
C GLN A 240 -7.24 -6.42 17.49
N ILE A 241 -7.86 -5.54 18.28
CA ILE A 241 -7.21 -4.38 18.89
C ILE A 241 -6.49 -4.88 20.15
N LEU A 242 -5.16 -4.88 20.13
CA LEU A 242 -4.33 -5.49 21.17
C LEU A 242 -4.04 -4.54 22.33
N SER A 243 -3.79 -3.26 22.04
CA SER A 243 -3.67 -2.24 23.08
C SER A 243 -4.01 -0.86 22.54
N LEU A 244 -4.59 -0.01 23.40
CA LEU A 244 -4.83 1.40 23.12
C LEU A 244 -4.12 2.21 24.21
N HIS A 245 -3.06 2.94 23.85
CA HIS A 245 -2.38 3.84 24.78
C HIS A 245 -2.84 5.27 24.50
N LYS A 246 -3.92 5.64 25.18
CA LYS A 246 -4.64 6.92 25.00
C LYS A 246 -3.74 8.14 25.22
N ASP A 247 -2.84 8.06 26.20
CA ASP A 247 -1.95 9.16 26.56
C ASP A 247 -0.82 9.36 25.52
N ASP A 248 -0.34 8.26 24.95
CA ASP A 248 0.71 8.26 23.92
C ASP A 248 0.15 8.47 22.52
N LEU A 249 -1.18 8.55 22.40
CA LEU A 249 -1.88 8.70 21.15
C LEU A 249 -1.48 7.58 20.22
N ASP A 250 -1.63 6.31 20.62
CA ASP A 250 -1.35 5.17 19.73
C ASP A 250 -2.16 3.91 20.07
N VAL A 251 -2.33 3.06 19.06
CA VAL A 251 -3.04 1.78 19.14
C VAL A 251 -2.18 0.69 18.51
N VAL A 252 -2.19 -0.47 19.14
CA VAL A 252 -1.58 -1.68 18.64
C VAL A 252 -2.69 -2.58 18.13
N VAL A 253 -2.68 -2.89 16.84
CA VAL A 253 -3.73 -3.70 16.18
C VAL A 253 -3.12 -4.84 15.38
N GLN A 254 -3.94 -5.87 15.16
CA GLN A 254 -3.64 -6.90 14.18
C GLN A 254 -4.03 -6.43 12.75
N PRO A 255 -3.41 -7.00 11.69
CA PRO A 255 -3.56 -6.50 10.31
C PRO A 255 -4.98 -6.64 9.72
N GLY A 256 -5.81 -7.54 10.22
CA GLY A 256 -7.18 -7.78 9.76
C GLY A 256 -8.23 -6.83 10.37
N VAL A 257 -7.84 -5.92 11.26
CA VAL A 257 -8.76 -4.92 11.81
C VAL A 257 -9.31 -4.07 10.67
N ARG A 258 -10.63 -3.89 10.60
CA ARG A 258 -11.27 -2.95 9.65
C ARG A 258 -11.15 -1.53 10.18
N TRP A 259 -10.86 -0.58 9.31
CA TRP A 259 -10.64 0.80 9.74
C TRP A 259 -11.93 1.45 10.28
N GLU A 260 -13.09 1.07 9.75
CA GLU A 260 -14.40 1.54 10.24
C GLU A 260 -14.63 1.04 11.68
N ALA A 261 -14.42 -0.26 11.92
CA ALA A 261 -14.60 -0.87 13.24
C ALA A 261 -13.60 -0.31 14.27
N LEU A 262 -12.37 -0.03 13.85
CA LEU A 262 -11.39 0.66 14.69
C LEU A 262 -11.88 2.06 15.07
N ASN A 263 -12.41 2.82 14.11
CA ASN A 263 -12.96 4.15 14.37
C ASN A 263 -14.17 4.14 15.30
N GLU A 264 -15.05 3.15 15.19
CA GLU A 264 -16.18 2.97 16.12
C GLU A 264 -15.71 2.74 17.57
N GLU A 265 -14.65 1.95 17.78
CA GLU A 265 -14.10 1.71 19.11
C GLU A 265 -13.39 2.96 19.66
N LEU A 266 -12.56 3.61 18.83
CA LEU A 266 -11.80 4.78 19.24
C LEU A 266 -12.68 6.00 19.54
N ALA A 267 -13.82 6.14 18.85
CA ALA A 267 -14.76 7.23 19.07
C ALA A 267 -15.28 7.29 20.53
N ARG A 268 -15.33 6.17 21.25
CA ARG A 268 -15.72 6.11 22.67
C ARG A 268 -14.82 6.95 23.57
N ASP A 269 -13.56 7.11 23.17
CA ASP A 269 -12.54 7.87 23.88
C ASP A 269 -12.26 9.23 23.22
N ASN A 270 -13.09 9.64 22.26
CA ASN A 270 -12.84 10.77 21.37
C ASN A 270 -11.51 10.63 20.61
N LEU A 271 -11.06 9.42 20.32
CA LEU A 271 -9.91 9.16 19.45
C LEU A 271 -10.42 8.71 18.07
N PHE A 272 -9.57 8.70 17.05
CA PHE A 272 -9.92 8.10 15.76
C PHE A 272 -8.67 7.63 14.99
N PHE A 273 -8.82 6.59 14.18
CA PHE A 273 -7.85 6.10 13.21
C PHE A 273 -7.96 6.88 11.89
N PRO A 274 -6.89 7.54 11.48
CA PRO A 274 -6.86 8.49 10.37
C PRO A 274 -7.26 8.08 8.94
N PRO A 275 -6.69 7.04 8.34
CA PRO A 275 -6.91 6.76 6.93
C PRO A 275 -8.37 6.37 6.66
N ASP A 276 -8.94 6.91 5.59
CA ASP A 276 -10.34 6.72 5.14
C ASP A 276 -10.36 6.28 3.66
N PRO A 277 -9.77 5.13 3.31
CA PRO A 277 -9.81 4.57 1.96
C PRO A 277 -11.21 4.00 1.65
N GLY A 278 -11.34 3.40 0.47
CA GLY A 278 -12.56 2.69 0.09
C GLY A 278 -13.04 1.69 1.16
N PRO A 279 -14.37 1.50 1.31
CA PRO A 279 -14.95 0.57 2.29
C PRO A 279 -14.34 -0.83 2.25
N GLY A 280 -14.19 -1.46 3.41
CA GLY A 280 -13.70 -2.84 3.52
C GLY A 280 -12.18 -3.02 3.52
N ALA A 281 -11.42 -1.93 3.43
CA ALA A 281 -9.98 -1.98 3.66
C ALA A 281 -9.66 -2.31 5.13
N MET A 282 -8.55 -3.00 5.36
CA MET A 282 -8.09 -3.39 6.70
C MET A 282 -6.74 -2.74 7.00
N ILE A 283 -6.44 -2.50 8.29
CA ILE A 283 -5.27 -1.72 8.75
C ILE A 283 -3.96 -2.22 8.16
N GLY A 284 -3.81 -3.54 8.00
CA GLY A 284 -2.63 -4.15 7.38
C GLY A 284 -2.33 -3.65 5.96
N GLY A 285 -3.32 -3.10 5.26
CA GLY A 285 -3.18 -2.50 3.94
C GLY A 285 -3.12 -0.97 3.92
N MET A 286 -3.19 -0.25 5.06
CA MET A 286 -3.63 1.16 5.08
C MET A 286 -2.74 2.21 5.78
N VAL A 287 -1.66 1.84 6.47
CA VAL A 287 -1.06 2.66 7.54
C VAL A 287 -0.73 4.13 7.15
N ALA A 288 -1.44 5.12 7.73
CA ALA A 288 -1.14 6.58 7.69
C ALA A 288 -1.85 7.37 8.85
N VAL A 289 -1.65 8.70 8.96
CA VAL A 289 -1.99 9.56 10.15
C VAL A 289 -2.91 10.79 9.80
N LEU A 290 -3.72 11.32 10.75
CA LEU A 290 -4.70 12.43 10.60
C LEU A 290 -4.68 13.36 11.84
N PRO A 291 -5.22 14.60 11.72
CA PRO A 291 -5.13 15.70 12.69
C PRO A 291 -6.38 15.99 13.55
N GLN A 292 -6.28 16.99 14.44
CA GLN A 292 -7.15 17.28 15.61
C GLN A 292 -8.56 17.86 15.34
N SER A 293 -8.79 18.59 14.25
CA SER A 293 -10.12 19.05 13.83
C SER A 293 -10.14 19.15 12.31
N THR A 294 -11.27 18.81 11.71
CA THR A 294 -11.47 18.86 10.26
C THR A 294 -12.63 19.76 9.89
N SER A 295 -12.58 20.31 8.68
CA SER A 295 -13.72 20.94 8.02
C SER A 295 -13.66 20.70 6.51
N VAL A 296 -14.76 20.91 5.80
CA VAL A 296 -14.89 20.62 4.36
C VAL A 296 -15.40 21.86 3.63
N ALA A 297 -14.83 22.14 2.46
CA ALA A 297 -15.41 23.05 1.48
C ALA A 297 -15.43 22.42 0.10
N ILE A 298 -16.31 22.91 -0.77
CA ILE A 298 -16.31 22.58 -2.20
C ILE A 298 -16.23 23.86 -3.04
N SER A 299 -15.69 23.76 -4.25
CA SER A 299 -15.65 24.88 -5.18
C SER A 299 -15.79 24.40 -6.62
N THR A 300 -16.71 25.00 -7.37
CA THR A 300 -16.99 24.63 -8.77
C THR A 300 -16.20 25.51 -9.74
N PHE A 301 -15.79 24.94 -10.88
CA PHE A 301 -14.95 25.60 -11.88
C PHE A 301 -15.50 25.38 -13.30
N PRO A 302 -15.26 26.32 -14.24
CA PRO A 302 -15.74 26.19 -15.61
C PRO A 302 -15.03 25.11 -16.44
N SER A 303 -13.86 24.64 -15.99
CA SER A 303 -13.11 23.57 -16.67
C SER A 303 -12.11 22.90 -15.72
N ILE A 304 -11.68 21.70 -16.08
CA ILE A 304 -10.74 20.90 -15.27
C ILE A 304 -9.39 21.60 -15.12
N ARG A 305 -8.94 22.34 -16.16
CA ARG A 305 -7.71 23.14 -16.11
C ARG A 305 -7.81 24.31 -15.11
N HIS A 306 -8.96 24.96 -15.00
CA HIS A 306 -9.15 26.02 -13.99
C HIS A 306 -9.07 25.45 -12.56
N ALA A 307 -9.72 24.31 -12.32
CA ALA A 307 -9.64 23.59 -11.05
C ALA A 307 -8.19 23.17 -10.73
N ALA A 308 -7.49 22.49 -11.64
CA ALA A 308 -6.10 22.08 -11.41
C ALA A 308 -5.14 23.26 -11.20
N ASN A 309 -5.33 24.38 -11.91
CA ASN A 309 -4.58 25.62 -11.68
C ASN A 309 -4.81 26.19 -10.27
N CYS A 310 -6.04 26.13 -9.77
CA CYS A 310 -6.36 26.53 -8.40
C CYS A 310 -5.56 25.70 -7.39
N VAL A 311 -5.53 24.37 -7.56
CA VAL A 311 -4.77 23.46 -6.69
C VAL A 311 -3.29 23.84 -6.66
N ALA A 312 -2.68 24.05 -7.83
CA ALA A 312 -1.28 24.45 -7.92
C ALA A 312 -0.98 25.77 -7.19
N LYS A 313 -1.89 26.75 -7.24
CA LYS A 313 -1.76 28.01 -6.48
C LYS A 313 -1.93 27.81 -4.98
N VAL A 314 -2.93 27.03 -4.57
CA VAL A 314 -3.24 26.73 -3.16
C VAL A 314 -2.07 26.02 -2.49
N VAL A 315 -1.57 24.95 -3.11
CA VAL A 315 -0.39 24.22 -2.62
C VAL A 315 0.86 25.10 -2.71
N GLY A 316 1.06 25.84 -3.80
CA GLY A 316 2.20 26.74 -4.00
C GLY A 316 2.25 27.91 -3.00
N ALA A 317 1.11 28.33 -2.47
CA ALA A 317 1.02 29.32 -1.40
C ALA A 317 1.42 28.77 -0.02
N GLY A 318 1.67 27.45 0.09
CA GLY A 318 2.05 26.80 1.34
C GLY A 318 0.90 26.72 2.35
N ILE A 319 -0.36 26.78 1.89
CA ILE A 319 -1.52 26.64 2.77
C ILE A 319 -1.61 25.18 3.20
N SER A 320 -1.51 24.94 4.51
CA SER A 320 -1.65 23.60 5.07
C SER A 320 -3.10 23.14 4.98
N ILE A 321 -3.42 22.30 4.00
CA ILE A 321 -4.74 21.69 3.81
C ILE A 321 -4.60 20.18 4.02
N ALA A 322 -5.60 19.55 4.62
CA ALA A 322 -5.57 18.12 4.94
C ALA A 322 -5.84 17.24 3.72
N ALA A 323 -6.69 17.69 2.79
CA ALA A 323 -6.88 17.05 1.50
C ALA A 323 -7.39 18.07 0.46
N VAL A 324 -6.98 17.89 -0.79
CA VAL A 324 -7.58 18.59 -1.93
C VAL A 324 -7.90 17.54 -2.98
N GLU A 325 -9.17 17.36 -3.24
CA GLU A 325 -9.69 16.37 -4.17
C GLU A 325 -10.32 17.06 -5.39
N ILE A 326 -10.31 16.39 -6.54
CA ILE A 326 -11.01 16.84 -7.75
C ILE A 326 -11.98 15.76 -8.20
N LEU A 327 -13.17 16.16 -8.65
CA LEU A 327 -14.05 15.36 -9.50
C LEU A 327 -14.31 16.14 -10.79
N ASP A 328 -14.23 15.49 -11.96
CA ASP A 328 -14.55 16.14 -13.23
C ASP A 328 -16.05 16.25 -13.50
N ASP A 329 -16.43 17.02 -14.52
CA ASP A 329 -17.83 17.20 -14.93
C ASP A 329 -18.56 15.88 -15.20
N LEU A 330 -17.87 14.91 -15.80
CA LEU A 330 -18.47 13.60 -16.07
C LEU A 330 -18.71 12.84 -14.77
N GLN A 331 -17.75 12.83 -13.84
CA GLN A 331 -17.93 12.22 -12.52
C GLN A 331 -19.10 12.83 -11.75
N MET A 332 -19.27 14.16 -11.78
CA MET A 332 -20.39 14.84 -11.14
C MET A 332 -21.74 14.46 -11.78
N ARG A 333 -21.80 14.38 -13.12
CA ARG A 333 -22.99 13.89 -13.85
C ARG A 333 -23.33 12.45 -13.48
N VAL A 334 -22.32 11.59 -13.39
CA VAL A 334 -22.48 10.17 -13.05
C VAL A 334 -23.10 10.02 -11.66
N ILE A 335 -22.60 10.77 -10.66
CA ILE A 335 -23.15 10.77 -9.30
C ILE A 335 -24.63 11.18 -9.29
N ASN A 336 -24.99 12.22 -10.05
CA ASN A 336 -26.39 12.64 -10.20
C ASN A 336 -27.25 11.56 -10.86
N GLN A 337 -26.74 10.94 -11.93
CA GLN A 337 -27.47 9.94 -12.71
C GLN A 337 -27.75 8.67 -11.90
N THR A 338 -26.81 8.24 -11.06
CA THR A 338 -26.98 7.04 -10.22
C THR A 338 -27.77 7.30 -8.95
N GLY A 339 -27.97 8.57 -8.57
CA GLY A 339 -28.61 8.93 -7.31
C GLY A 339 -27.79 8.50 -6.09
N SER A 340 -26.46 8.47 -6.20
CA SER A 340 -25.57 7.98 -5.14
C SER A 340 -25.49 8.93 -3.93
N THR A 341 -25.90 10.19 -4.07
CA THR A 341 -25.88 11.20 -3.01
C THR A 341 -27.28 11.75 -2.70
N SER A 342 -27.47 12.29 -1.49
CA SER A 342 -28.73 12.91 -1.04
C SER A 342 -29.12 14.17 -1.83
N ARG A 343 -28.12 14.90 -2.33
CA ARG A 343 -28.29 16.13 -3.11
C ARG A 343 -27.87 15.95 -4.56
N ALA A 344 -28.41 16.81 -5.42
CA ALA A 344 -27.94 16.99 -6.77
C ALA A 344 -26.79 18.01 -6.82
N TRP A 345 -25.85 17.78 -7.73
CA TRP A 345 -24.66 18.59 -7.92
C TRP A 345 -24.66 19.32 -9.26
N GLU A 346 -23.93 20.43 -9.34
CA GLU A 346 -23.61 21.02 -10.64
C GLU A 346 -22.67 20.09 -11.43
N GLU A 347 -23.00 19.82 -12.70
CA GLU A 347 -22.23 18.92 -13.58
C GLU A 347 -21.00 19.63 -14.17
N VAL A 348 -20.16 20.18 -13.30
CA VAL A 348 -18.95 20.92 -13.65
C VAL A 348 -17.77 20.43 -12.80
N PRO A 349 -16.52 20.62 -13.25
CA PRO A 349 -15.35 20.25 -12.46
C PRO A 349 -15.39 20.90 -11.08
N THR A 350 -15.23 20.08 -10.04
CA THR A 350 -15.42 20.50 -8.65
C THR A 350 -14.23 20.07 -7.80
N LEU A 351 -13.67 21.02 -7.05
CA LEU A 351 -12.67 20.75 -6.02
C LEU A 351 -13.35 20.54 -4.67
N PHE A 352 -12.84 19.58 -3.89
CA PHE A 352 -13.24 19.32 -2.52
C PHE A 352 -12.03 19.53 -1.63
N PHE A 353 -12.13 20.45 -0.68
CA PHE A 353 -11.08 20.77 0.27
C PHE A 353 -11.45 20.20 1.63
N LYS A 354 -10.52 19.50 2.25
CA LYS A 354 -10.59 19.13 3.67
C LYS A 354 -9.54 19.93 4.43
N PHE A 355 -9.99 20.77 5.34
CA PHE A 355 -9.12 21.55 6.21
C PHE A 355 -8.84 20.78 7.48
N ALA A 356 -7.69 21.03 8.08
CA ALA A 356 -7.46 20.58 9.43
C ALA A 356 -6.51 21.45 10.25
N GLY A 357 -6.73 21.43 11.56
CA GLY A 357 -5.93 22.16 12.53
C GLY A 357 -6.78 22.64 13.70
N THR A 358 -6.39 23.75 14.33
CA THR A 358 -7.25 24.40 15.33
C THR A 358 -8.41 25.13 14.63
N PRO A 359 -9.54 25.42 15.32
CA PRO A 359 -10.65 26.16 14.72
C PRO A 359 -10.25 27.51 14.11
N ALA A 360 -9.27 28.20 14.72
CA ALA A 360 -8.73 29.46 14.19
C ALA A 360 -7.94 29.23 12.89
N ALA A 361 -7.10 28.20 12.86
CA ALA A 361 -6.33 27.83 11.67
C ALA A 361 -7.25 27.40 10.52
N VAL A 362 -8.26 26.58 10.80
CA VAL A 362 -9.25 26.16 9.79
C VAL A 362 -9.97 27.38 9.20
N LYS A 363 -10.42 28.32 10.04
CA LYS A 363 -11.09 29.54 9.56
C LYS A 363 -10.19 30.40 8.67
N GLU A 364 -8.91 30.55 9.03
CA GLU A 364 -7.93 31.28 8.22
C GLU A 364 -7.65 30.57 6.89
N GLN A 365 -7.41 29.25 6.92
CA GLN A 365 -7.18 28.44 5.73
C GLN A 365 -8.35 28.54 4.74
N VAL A 366 -9.59 28.43 5.24
CA VAL A 366 -10.80 28.53 4.41
C VAL A 366 -10.88 29.89 3.70
N ALA A 367 -10.61 30.99 4.40
CA ALA A 367 -10.64 32.32 3.81
C ALA A 367 -9.57 32.50 2.72
N LEU A 368 -8.36 31.98 2.94
CA LEU A 368 -7.28 32.01 1.96
C LEU A 368 -7.60 31.16 0.72
N VAL A 369 -8.11 29.94 0.92
CA VAL A 369 -8.49 29.05 -0.18
C VAL A 369 -9.66 29.63 -0.97
N GLN A 370 -10.65 30.22 -0.31
CA GLN A 370 -11.77 30.89 -0.99
C GLN A 370 -11.26 32.01 -1.92
N GLN A 371 -10.31 32.82 -1.45
CA GLN A 371 -9.71 33.88 -2.27
C GLN A 371 -8.97 33.30 -3.48
N LEU A 372 -8.12 32.28 -3.28
CA LEU A 372 -7.35 31.66 -4.37
C LEU A 372 -8.22 30.90 -5.38
N SER A 373 -9.32 30.31 -4.92
CA SER A 373 -10.36 29.72 -5.78
C SER A 373 -11.00 30.79 -6.66
N SER A 374 -11.35 31.94 -6.07
CA SER A 374 -11.89 33.08 -6.81
C SER A 374 -10.91 33.62 -7.85
N ASP A 375 -9.64 33.82 -7.47
CA ASP A 375 -8.56 34.25 -8.37
C ASP A 375 -8.24 33.23 -9.49
N SER A 376 -8.76 32.02 -9.38
CA SER A 376 -8.62 30.94 -10.36
C SER A 376 -9.90 30.68 -11.15
N GLY A 377 -10.91 31.54 -10.99
CA GLY A 377 -12.16 31.49 -11.75
C GLY A 377 -13.21 30.54 -11.17
N SER A 378 -13.22 30.28 -9.87
CA SER A 378 -14.30 29.52 -9.24
C SER A 378 -15.66 30.18 -9.45
N GLN A 379 -16.68 29.39 -9.75
CA GLN A 379 -18.06 29.85 -9.90
C GLN A 379 -18.79 29.88 -8.54
N THR A 380 -18.58 28.84 -7.73
CA THR A 380 -19.14 28.75 -6.38
C THR A 380 -18.09 28.32 -5.37
N PHE A 381 -18.35 28.62 -4.09
CA PHE A 381 -17.56 28.15 -2.96
C PHE A 381 -18.51 27.91 -1.78
N GLU A 382 -18.68 26.66 -1.38
CA GLU A 382 -19.56 26.24 -0.29
C GLU A 382 -18.71 25.65 0.83
N PHE A 383 -18.97 26.07 2.07
CA PHE A 383 -18.21 25.65 3.25
C PHE A 383 -19.15 25.05 4.29
N ALA A 384 -18.81 23.87 4.81
CA ALA A 384 -19.63 23.18 5.79
C ALA A 384 -19.53 23.85 7.17
N SER A 385 -20.69 24.21 7.72
CA SER A 385 -20.86 24.82 9.04
C SER A 385 -21.18 23.80 10.14
N SER A 386 -21.55 22.57 9.78
CA SER A 386 -21.87 21.48 10.70
C SER A 386 -21.17 20.17 10.30
N GLN A 387 -21.20 19.17 11.19
CA GLN A 387 -20.64 17.85 10.90
C GLN A 387 -21.46 17.12 9.83
N ASP A 388 -22.79 17.27 9.84
CA ASP A 388 -23.68 16.69 8.84
C ASP A 388 -23.42 17.29 7.45
N GLU A 389 -23.23 18.61 7.37
CA GLU A 389 -22.83 19.27 6.12
C GLU A 389 -21.46 18.83 5.64
N GLN A 390 -20.49 18.58 6.55
CA GLN A 390 -19.19 18.03 6.15
C GLN A 390 -19.34 16.65 5.51
N GLN A 391 -20.17 15.78 6.08
CA GLN A 391 -20.44 14.46 5.53
C GLN A 391 -21.17 14.55 4.18
N GLU A 392 -22.18 15.42 4.07
CA GLU A 392 -22.91 15.62 2.83
C GLU A 392 -22.00 16.16 1.72
N LEU A 393 -21.19 17.20 2.01
CA LEU A 393 -20.25 17.76 1.03
C LEU A 393 -19.20 16.75 0.58
N TRP A 394 -18.71 15.91 1.49
CA TRP A 394 -17.69 14.91 1.19
C TRP A 394 -18.26 13.63 0.54
N SER A 395 -19.58 13.43 0.59
CA SER A 395 -20.24 12.20 0.10
C SER A 395 -19.98 11.96 -1.39
N ALA A 396 -20.04 13.00 -2.24
CA ALA A 396 -19.77 12.88 -3.67
C ALA A 396 -18.38 12.29 -3.95
N ARG A 397 -17.37 12.72 -3.18
CA ARG A 397 -16.01 12.19 -3.29
C ARG A 397 -15.91 10.72 -2.88
N LYS A 398 -16.65 10.29 -1.84
CA LYS A 398 -16.67 8.89 -1.39
C LYS A 398 -17.37 7.98 -2.41
N GLU A 399 -18.41 8.48 -3.06
CA GLU A 399 -19.21 7.74 -4.03
C GLU A 399 -18.63 7.72 -5.45
N ALA A 400 -17.52 8.42 -5.72
CA ALA A 400 -16.98 8.58 -7.08
C ALA A 400 -16.70 7.26 -7.82
N LEU A 401 -16.02 6.32 -7.16
CA LEU A 401 -15.76 4.99 -7.72
C LEU A 401 -17.06 4.21 -7.94
N TRP A 402 -17.88 4.12 -6.88
CA TRP A 402 -19.09 3.31 -6.86
C TRP A 402 -20.14 3.77 -7.87
N SER A 403 -20.33 5.09 -7.99
CA SER A 403 -21.24 5.69 -8.97
C SER A 403 -20.81 5.39 -10.41
N THR A 404 -19.51 5.47 -10.72
CA THR A 404 -19.00 5.11 -12.05
C THR A 404 -19.23 3.64 -12.34
N MET A 405 -18.92 2.78 -11.38
CA MET A 405 -19.10 1.33 -11.54
C MET A 405 -20.57 0.91 -11.67
N ALA A 406 -21.51 1.65 -11.08
CA ALA A 406 -22.94 1.39 -11.23
C ALA A 406 -23.45 1.57 -12.67
N LEU A 407 -22.70 2.26 -13.54
CA LEU A 407 -23.03 2.43 -14.96
C LEU A 407 -22.46 1.34 -15.87
N LYS A 408 -21.76 0.34 -15.30
CA LYS A 408 -21.19 -0.79 -16.02
C LYS A 408 -22.28 -1.56 -16.78
N ARG A 409 -22.06 -1.80 -18.08
CA ARG A 409 -22.92 -2.67 -18.91
C ARG A 409 -22.49 -4.12 -18.76
N ASP A 410 -23.36 -5.05 -19.17
CA ASP A 410 -23.00 -6.46 -19.25
C ASP A 410 -21.79 -6.65 -20.16
N GLY A 411 -20.74 -7.29 -19.63
CA GLY A 411 -19.48 -7.53 -20.34
C GLY A 411 -18.48 -6.37 -20.31
N ASP A 412 -18.79 -5.25 -19.66
CA ASP A 412 -17.80 -4.21 -19.39
C ASP A 412 -16.80 -4.67 -18.30
N HIS A 413 -15.64 -4.05 -18.27
CA HIS A 413 -14.56 -4.16 -17.29
C HIS A 413 -14.26 -2.76 -16.76
N VAL A 414 -13.53 -2.68 -15.65
CA VAL A 414 -13.13 -1.39 -15.05
C VAL A 414 -11.62 -1.29 -15.03
N TRP A 415 -11.09 -0.20 -15.57
CA TRP A 415 -9.68 0.16 -15.45
C TRP A 415 -9.53 1.41 -14.58
N THR A 416 -8.92 1.26 -13.40
CA THR A 416 -8.52 2.38 -12.57
C THR A 416 -7.07 2.76 -12.86
N GLY A 417 -6.86 3.97 -13.37
CA GLY A 417 -5.53 4.53 -13.55
C GLY A 417 -5.11 5.33 -12.31
N ASP A 418 -3.81 5.41 -12.05
CA ASP A 418 -3.25 6.18 -10.94
C ASP A 418 -1.84 6.64 -11.31
N VAL A 419 -1.61 7.95 -11.33
CA VAL A 419 -0.32 8.59 -11.55
C VAL A 419 -0.23 9.86 -10.71
N ALA A 420 0.98 10.31 -10.39
CA ALA A 420 1.17 11.62 -9.78
C ALA A 420 2.25 12.42 -10.51
N VAL A 421 2.09 13.73 -10.61
CA VAL A 421 3.02 14.63 -11.30
C VAL A 421 3.32 15.87 -10.44
N PRO A 422 4.41 16.60 -10.70
CA PRO A 422 4.63 17.90 -10.08
C PRO A 422 3.43 18.83 -10.27
N MET A 423 3.09 19.63 -9.25
CA MET A 423 1.94 20.54 -9.26
C MET A 423 1.86 21.43 -10.50
N SER A 424 3.01 21.87 -11.01
CA SER A 424 3.11 22.72 -12.21
C SER A 424 2.72 22.01 -13.50
N ARG A 425 2.58 20.69 -13.50
CA ARG A 425 2.22 19.83 -14.65
C ARG A 425 0.85 19.17 -14.50
N LEU A 426 0.27 19.22 -13.29
CA LEU A 426 -1.02 18.61 -12.99
C LEU A 426 -2.16 19.05 -13.95
N PRO A 427 -2.31 20.35 -14.30
CA PRO A 427 -3.36 20.75 -15.24
C PRO A 427 -3.19 20.15 -16.63
N ASP A 428 -1.95 20.01 -17.10
CA ASP A 428 -1.64 19.51 -18.45
C ASP A 428 -1.98 18.03 -18.57
N ILE A 429 -1.52 17.20 -17.61
CA ILE A 429 -1.75 15.75 -17.69
C ILE A 429 -3.23 15.37 -17.51
N ILE A 430 -3.98 16.06 -16.65
CA ILE A 430 -5.41 15.77 -16.44
C ILE A 430 -6.20 16.10 -17.71
N GLU A 431 -5.94 17.26 -18.32
CA GLU A 431 -6.63 17.69 -19.54
C GLU A 431 -6.28 16.77 -20.72
N GLU A 432 -5.00 16.46 -20.93
CA GLU A 432 -4.57 15.59 -22.02
C GLU A 432 -5.08 14.15 -21.86
N THR A 433 -5.12 13.62 -20.63
CA THR A 433 -5.70 12.30 -20.34
C THR A 433 -7.21 12.28 -20.60
N LYS A 434 -7.93 13.33 -20.18
CA LYS A 434 -9.36 13.48 -20.47
C LYS A 434 -9.63 13.52 -21.99
N LEU A 435 -8.85 14.31 -22.72
CA LEU A 435 -8.95 14.39 -24.18
C LEU A 435 -8.63 13.04 -24.84
N SER A 436 -7.64 12.31 -24.32
CA SER A 436 -7.29 10.97 -24.82
C SER A 436 -8.46 10.00 -24.71
N MET A 437 -9.13 9.94 -23.55
CA MET A 437 -10.33 9.11 -23.36
C MET A 437 -11.46 9.49 -24.33
N VAL A 438 -11.73 10.80 -24.47
CA VAL A 438 -12.77 11.30 -25.38
C VAL A 438 -12.46 10.96 -26.84
N ASN A 439 -11.22 11.18 -27.28
CA ASN A 439 -10.79 10.88 -28.65
C ASN A 439 -10.79 9.39 -28.95
N ALA A 440 -10.47 8.56 -27.95
CA ALA A 440 -10.58 7.11 -28.03
C ALA A 440 -12.03 6.61 -28.02
N GLY A 441 -13.00 7.48 -27.73
CA GLY A 441 -14.42 7.12 -27.60
C GLY A 441 -14.69 6.20 -26.41
N LEU A 442 -13.93 6.36 -25.33
CA LEU A 442 -14.03 5.57 -24.10
C LEU A 442 -14.76 6.37 -23.02
N PHE A 443 -15.56 5.68 -22.22
CA PHE A 443 -16.21 6.26 -21.06
C PHE A 443 -15.29 6.15 -19.84
N GLY A 444 -14.91 7.30 -19.27
CA GLY A 444 -14.12 7.30 -18.04
C GLY A 444 -14.22 8.61 -17.29
N THR A 445 -14.32 8.52 -15.98
CA THR A 445 -14.40 9.66 -15.07
C THR A 445 -13.04 9.97 -14.45
N ILE A 446 -12.87 11.19 -13.94
CA ILE A 446 -11.65 11.58 -13.23
C ILE A 446 -12.00 11.94 -11.78
N VAL A 447 -11.25 11.31 -10.87
CA VAL A 447 -11.19 11.63 -9.44
C VAL A 447 -9.72 11.78 -9.07
N GLY A 448 -9.34 12.62 -8.11
CA GLY A 448 -7.92 12.71 -7.76
C GLY A 448 -7.62 13.38 -6.44
N HIS A 449 -6.64 12.83 -5.72
CA HIS A 449 -5.93 13.44 -4.60
C HIS A 449 -4.98 14.55 -5.11
N VAL A 450 -5.55 15.55 -5.77
CA VAL A 450 -4.80 16.59 -6.51
C VAL A 450 -3.94 17.47 -5.61
N GLY A 451 -4.25 17.54 -4.31
CA GLY A 451 -3.40 18.17 -3.30
C GLY A 451 -2.00 17.57 -3.19
N ASP A 452 -1.83 16.33 -3.66
CA ASP A 452 -0.56 15.61 -3.73
C ASP A 452 -0.04 15.47 -5.17
N GLY A 453 -0.72 16.10 -6.13
CA GLY A 453 -0.40 15.99 -7.56
C GLY A 453 -0.85 14.66 -8.17
N ASN A 454 -1.66 13.91 -7.44
CA ASN A 454 -2.15 12.59 -7.81
C ASN A 454 -3.58 12.67 -8.38
N PHE A 455 -3.83 11.95 -9.47
CA PHE A 455 -5.17 11.78 -10.00
C PHE A 455 -5.36 10.37 -10.57
N HIS A 456 -6.62 10.01 -10.68
CA HIS A 456 -7.09 8.72 -11.14
C HIS A 456 -8.06 8.90 -12.31
N ILE A 457 -8.07 7.89 -13.18
CA ILE A 457 -9.16 7.67 -14.12
C ILE A 457 -9.93 6.43 -13.66
N ILE A 458 -11.24 6.43 -13.82
CA ILE A 458 -12.07 5.23 -13.67
C ILE A 458 -12.75 5.00 -15.01
N MET A 459 -12.20 4.08 -15.80
CA MET A 459 -12.61 3.85 -17.18
C MET A 459 -13.39 2.55 -17.30
N LEU A 460 -14.53 2.58 -17.97
CA LEU A 460 -15.33 1.41 -18.30
C LEU A 460 -15.07 1.01 -19.75
N TYR A 461 -14.84 -0.27 -20.01
CA TYR A 461 -14.55 -0.76 -21.36
C TYR A 461 -14.97 -2.22 -21.53
N ASN A 462 -15.44 -2.62 -22.71
CA ASN A 462 -15.64 -4.04 -23.05
C ASN A 462 -14.43 -4.65 -23.79
N ASP A 463 -14.49 -5.94 -24.10
CA ASP A 463 -13.41 -6.65 -24.80
C ASP A 463 -13.05 -6.04 -26.17
N ALA A 464 -14.01 -5.43 -26.88
CA ALA A 464 -13.76 -4.75 -28.15
C ALA A 464 -13.12 -3.35 -27.98
N GLU A 465 -13.21 -2.77 -26.79
CA GLU A 465 -12.62 -1.49 -26.41
C GLU A 465 -11.24 -1.65 -25.75
N ARG A 466 -10.86 -2.87 -25.36
CA ARG A 466 -9.67 -3.17 -24.57
C ARG A 466 -8.36 -2.59 -25.13
N GLU A 467 -8.09 -2.73 -26.42
CA GLU A 467 -6.85 -2.21 -27.03
C GLU A 467 -6.77 -0.68 -26.94
N ARG A 468 -7.90 0.01 -27.14
CA ARG A 468 -7.97 1.48 -26.97
C ARG A 468 -7.79 1.86 -25.50
N ALA A 469 -8.39 1.11 -24.58
CA ALA A 469 -8.27 1.35 -23.15
C ALA A 469 -6.82 1.17 -22.66
N GLU A 470 -6.15 0.09 -23.08
CA GLU A 470 -4.74 -0.18 -22.80
C GLU A 470 -3.84 0.95 -23.31
N HIS A 471 -4.08 1.44 -24.53
CA HIS A 471 -3.33 2.56 -25.10
C HIS A 471 -3.49 3.85 -24.28
N VAL A 472 -4.72 4.23 -23.90
CA VAL A 472 -4.96 5.44 -23.10
C VAL A 472 -4.25 5.36 -21.74
N VAL A 473 -4.28 4.20 -21.08
CA VAL A 473 -3.61 4.01 -19.78
C VAL A 473 -2.09 4.08 -19.95
N HIS A 474 -1.53 3.40 -20.96
CA HIS A 474 -0.10 3.42 -21.22
C HIS A 474 0.40 4.83 -21.51
N ASP A 475 -0.31 5.58 -22.36
CA ASP A 475 -0.01 6.97 -22.69
C ASP A 475 -0.09 7.88 -21.46
N MET A 476 -1.08 7.67 -20.58
CA MET A 476 -1.19 8.41 -19.32
C MET A 476 0.05 8.18 -18.42
N VAL A 477 0.47 6.92 -18.25
CA VAL A 477 1.64 6.57 -17.42
C VAL A 477 2.93 7.09 -18.04
N LYS A 478 3.09 6.95 -19.36
CA LYS A 478 4.24 7.48 -20.11
C LYS A 478 4.36 8.99 -19.97
N ARG A 479 3.26 9.70 -20.20
CA ARG A 479 3.18 11.16 -20.04
C ARG A 479 3.51 11.58 -18.61
N ALA A 480 3.04 10.85 -17.59
CA ALA A 480 3.40 11.13 -16.20
C ALA A 480 4.92 11.09 -15.99
N ILE A 481 5.61 10.05 -16.49
CA ILE A 481 7.07 9.94 -16.41
C ILE A 481 7.76 11.09 -17.18
N GLU A 482 7.30 11.40 -18.40
CA GLU A 482 7.86 12.49 -19.22
C GLU A 482 7.69 13.87 -18.58
N LEU A 483 6.66 14.04 -17.74
CA LEU A 483 6.41 15.22 -16.93
C LEU A 483 7.13 15.22 -15.57
N GLU A 484 8.11 14.32 -15.38
CA GLU A 484 8.87 14.13 -14.14
C GLU A 484 7.98 13.68 -12.94
N GLY A 485 6.92 12.94 -13.22
CA GLY A 485 6.03 12.31 -12.24
C GLY A 485 6.38 10.85 -11.92
N THR A 486 5.42 10.14 -11.33
CA THR A 486 5.48 8.72 -10.92
C THR A 486 4.36 7.90 -11.57
N VAL A 487 4.65 6.63 -11.85
CA VAL A 487 3.71 5.65 -12.42
C VAL A 487 2.60 5.24 -11.45
N SER A 488 2.75 5.57 -10.16
CA SER A 488 1.74 5.36 -9.13
C SER A 488 1.85 6.43 -8.05
N GLY A 489 0.76 7.11 -7.75
CA GLY A 489 0.68 8.01 -6.60
C GLY A 489 0.45 7.22 -5.32
N GLU A 490 -0.51 6.30 -5.33
CA GLU A 490 -0.92 5.58 -4.11
C GLU A 490 -1.27 4.10 -4.29
N HIS A 491 -1.68 3.65 -5.49
CA HIS A 491 -2.16 2.27 -5.64
C HIS A 491 -1.05 1.23 -5.47
N GLY A 492 0.20 1.63 -5.65
CA GLY A 492 1.36 0.74 -5.70
C GLY A 492 1.66 0.27 -7.13
N VAL A 493 2.76 -0.48 -7.25
CA VAL A 493 3.27 -0.90 -8.55
C VAL A 493 2.52 -2.12 -9.09
N GLY A 494 2.21 -3.08 -8.22
CA GLY A 494 1.50 -4.31 -8.61
C GLY A 494 2.13 -5.02 -9.82
N LEU A 495 1.33 -5.80 -10.54
CA LEU A 495 1.78 -6.46 -11.78
C LEU A 495 1.84 -5.50 -12.97
N VAL A 496 1.00 -4.46 -12.92
CA VAL A 496 0.67 -3.57 -14.05
C VAL A 496 1.82 -2.62 -14.34
N LYS A 497 2.34 -1.98 -13.28
CA LYS A 497 3.23 -0.83 -13.41
C LYS A 497 4.71 -1.20 -13.25
N ARG A 498 5.02 -2.45 -12.89
CA ARG A 498 6.40 -2.91 -12.60
C ARG A 498 7.37 -2.68 -13.76
N ASP A 499 6.87 -2.77 -14.99
CA ASP A 499 7.70 -2.67 -16.18
C ASP A 499 8.03 -1.21 -16.56
N TYR A 500 7.30 -0.24 -15.99
CA TYR A 500 7.57 1.19 -16.14
C TYR A 500 8.65 1.69 -15.15
N LEU A 501 8.94 0.94 -14.08
CA LEU A 501 9.89 1.36 -13.03
C LEU A 501 11.31 1.63 -13.55
N ASN A 502 11.74 0.91 -14.59
CA ASN A 502 13.04 1.18 -15.20
C ASN A 502 13.08 2.55 -15.89
N HIS A 503 11.96 3.02 -16.43
CA HIS A 503 11.85 4.34 -17.06
C HIS A 503 11.75 5.46 -16.01
N GLU A 504 11.06 5.21 -14.90
CA GLU A 504 10.92 6.17 -13.81
C GLU A 504 12.20 6.29 -12.96
N LEU A 505 12.69 5.17 -12.42
CA LEU A 505 13.75 5.15 -11.40
C LEU A 505 15.14 4.85 -11.98
N GLY A 506 15.22 4.35 -13.21
CA GLY A 506 16.44 3.86 -13.84
C GLY A 506 16.81 2.44 -13.42
N GLU A 507 17.43 1.70 -14.34
CA GLU A 507 17.80 0.29 -14.18
C GLU A 507 18.61 0.03 -12.89
N ALA A 508 19.60 0.88 -12.58
CA ALA A 508 20.44 0.71 -11.40
C ALA A 508 19.64 0.78 -10.08
N THR A 509 18.58 1.59 -10.02
CA THR A 509 17.71 1.69 -8.84
C THR A 509 16.85 0.44 -8.71
N VAL A 510 16.26 -0.01 -9.81
CA VAL A 510 15.45 -1.23 -9.83
C VAL A 510 16.31 -2.46 -9.51
N ASP A 511 17.57 -2.49 -9.94
CA ASP A 511 18.54 -3.52 -9.58
C ASP A 511 18.88 -3.54 -8.09
N ALA A 512 18.93 -2.37 -7.43
CA ALA A 512 19.08 -2.29 -5.99
C ALA A 512 17.85 -2.89 -5.27
N MET A 513 16.63 -2.60 -5.77
CA MET A 513 15.40 -3.20 -5.25
C MET A 513 15.43 -4.74 -5.37
N ARG A 514 15.98 -5.29 -6.47
CA ARG A 514 16.20 -6.74 -6.64
C ARG A 514 17.17 -7.32 -5.62
N GLN A 515 18.25 -6.61 -5.26
CA GLN A 515 19.17 -7.06 -4.20
C GLN A 515 18.46 -7.15 -2.85
N ILE A 516 17.66 -6.14 -2.50
CA ILE A 516 16.88 -6.15 -1.25
C ILE A 516 15.92 -7.34 -1.26
N LYS A 517 15.22 -7.57 -2.39
CA LYS A 517 14.35 -8.74 -2.56
C LYS A 517 15.12 -10.06 -2.36
N LYS A 518 16.30 -10.21 -2.97
CA LYS A 518 17.12 -11.43 -2.84
C LYS A 518 17.68 -11.60 -1.42
N ALA A 519 17.98 -10.52 -0.71
CA ALA A 519 18.49 -10.58 0.66
C ALA A 519 17.44 -11.06 1.67
N PHE A 520 16.20 -10.57 1.57
CA PHE A 520 15.12 -10.94 2.49
C PHE A 520 14.32 -12.16 2.04
N ASP A 521 14.27 -12.44 0.74
CA ASP A 521 13.54 -13.56 0.14
C ASP A 521 14.39 -14.21 -0.98
N PRO A 522 15.48 -14.92 -0.61
CA PRO A 522 16.44 -15.49 -1.57
C PRO A 522 15.85 -16.55 -2.49
N LEU A 523 14.68 -17.10 -2.13
CA LEU A 523 13.94 -18.09 -2.92
C LEU A 523 12.83 -17.45 -3.76
N CYS A 524 12.63 -16.13 -3.68
CA CYS A 524 11.53 -15.38 -4.28
C CYS A 524 10.17 -16.05 -4.07
N LEU A 525 9.81 -16.36 -2.83
CA LEU A 525 8.53 -17.00 -2.51
C LEU A 525 7.42 -15.99 -2.24
N LEU A 526 7.77 -14.80 -1.75
CA LEU A 526 6.80 -13.80 -1.30
C LEU A 526 6.40 -12.91 -2.46
N ASN A 527 5.18 -13.00 -2.99
CA ASN A 527 4.70 -12.09 -4.05
C ASN A 527 5.72 -11.91 -5.21
N CYS A 528 6.25 -13.03 -5.71
CA CYS A 528 7.32 -13.02 -6.70
C CYS A 528 6.91 -12.29 -7.98
N ASP A 529 7.86 -11.55 -8.56
CA ASP A 529 7.69 -10.71 -9.75
C ASP A 529 6.67 -9.58 -9.66
N LYS A 530 5.95 -9.36 -8.55
CA LYS A 530 4.91 -8.30 -8.50
C LYS A 530 5.53 -6.90 -8.63
N VAL A 531 6.19 -6.38 -7.60
CA VAL A 531 6.74 -5.01 -7.64
C VAL A 531 7.96 -4.89 -8.58
N VAL A 532 8.86 -5.89 -8.55
CA VAL A 532 10.02 -5.93 -9.44
C VAL A 532 10.16 -7.32 -10.04
N ARG A 533 10.48 -7.38 -11.33
CA ARG A 533 10.82 -8.64 -11.99
C ARG A 533 12.10 -9.22 -11.40
N MET A 534 12.03 -10.49 -11.05
CA MET A 534 13.14 -11.39 -10.73
C MET A 534 13.43 -12.36 -11.88
N GLN A 535 12.53 -12.43 -12.86
CA GLN A 535 12.67 -13.19 -14.11
C GLN A 535 12.70 -12.28 -15.33
N LYS A 536 13.49 -12.64 -16.35
CA LYS A 536 13.46 -11.93 -17.63
C LYS A 536 12.09 -12.11 -18.30
N PRO A 537 11.48 -11.03 -18.82
CA PRO A 537 10.28 -11.15 -19.62
C PRO A 537 10.55 -11.96 -20.88
N SER A 538 9.54 -12.68 -21.34
CA SER A 538 9.54 -13.33 -22.65
C SER A 538 9.50 -12.29 -23.77
N ALA A 539 9.92 -12.66 -24.98
CA ALA A 539 9.82 -11.77 -26.13
C ALA A 539 8.37 -11.33 -26.36
N GLY A 540 8.12 -10.01 -26.44
CA GLY A 540 6.79 -9.43 -26.60
C GLY A 540 5.94 -9.40 -25.32
N GLU A 541 6.45 -9.82 -24.16
CA GLU A 541 5.72 -9.77 -22.90
C GLU A 541 5.62 -8.34 -22.32
N VAL A 542 6.57 -7.48 -22.68
CA VAL A 542 6.61 -6.07 -22.27
C VAL A 542 6.45 -5.22 -23.52
N ALA A 543 5.53 -4.26 -23.47
CA ALA A 543 5.34 -3.28 -24.55
C ALA A 543 6.60 -2.42 -24.72
N GLU A 544 6.89 -2.03 -25.97
CA GLU A 544 7.93 -1.03 -26.23
C GLU A 544 7.48 0.34 -25.70
N TRP A 545 8.45 1.14 -25.25
CA TRP A 545 8.22 2.45 -24.65
C TRP A 545 7.70 3.50 -25.63
#